data_AF-A0A7X3AAQ6-F1
#
_entry.id   AF-A0A7X3AAQ6-F1
#
_cell.length_a   1.000
_cell.length_b   1.000
_cell.length_c   1.000
_cell.angle_alpha   90.00
_cell.angle_beta   90.00
_cell.angle_gamma   90.00
#
_symmetry.space_group_name_H-M   'P 1'
#
loop_
_entity.id
_entity.type
_entity.pdbx_description
1 polymer ?
#
loop_
_entity_poly.entity_id
_entity_poly.type
_entity_poly.pdbx_seq_one_letter_code
_entity_poly.pdbx_strand_id
1 'polypeptide(L)' 'EQLKSEDGHALSVRRMHEPESVFGQIKNNRGFRRFLLRGLPKVSLEVGWLSLAHHLLKKATKHQNRKIVLQG' A
#
# COMPACT_ATOMS: atom_id res chain seq x y z
N GLU A 1 23.76 -17.09 3.22
CA GLU A 1 23.65 -17.42 4.67
C GLU A 1 22.75 -16.46 5.47
N GLN A 2 22.67 -15.16 5.14
CA GLN A 2 21.83 -14.19 5.89
C GLN A 2 20.30 -14.32 5.71
N LEU A 3 19.80 -15.21 4.85
CA LEU A 3 18.36 -15.41 4.62
C LEU A 3 17.66 -16.20 5.75
N LYS A 4 18.42 -16.96 6.54
CA LYS A 4 17.91 -17.78 7.65
C LYS A 4 18.02 -17.10 9.03
N SER A 5 18.59 -15.90 9.12
CA SER A 5 18.58 -15.14 10.37
C SER A 5 17.20 -14.54 10.60
N GLU A 6 16.86 -14.23 11.86
CA GLU A 6 15.61 -13.56 12.19
C GLU A 6 15.44 -12.23 11.43
N ASP A 7 16.54 -11.49 11.25
CA ASP A 7 16.58 -10.26 10.45
C ASP A 7 16.31 -10.51 8.96
N GLY A 8 16.89 -11.57 8.39
CA GLY A 8 16.66 -11.99 7.01
C GLY A 8 15.20 -12.38 6.77
N HIS A 9 14.59 -13.05 7.74
CA HIS A 9 13.18 -13.43 7.70
C HIS A 9 12.26 -12.20 7.80
N ALA A 10 12.54 -11.27 8.72
CA ALA A 10 11.77 -10.03 8.86
C ALA A 10 11.83 -9.15 7.60
N LEU A 11 13.00 -9.06 6.96
CA LEU A 11 13.18 -8.37 5.69
C LEU A 11 12.48 -9.08 4.53
N SER A 12 12.52 -10.41 4.49
CA SER A 12 11.81 -11.22 3.50
C SER A 12 10.30 -10.99 3.58
N VAL A 13 9.71 -11.07 4.79
CA VAL A 13 8.29 -10.79 5.03
C VAL A 13 7.90 -9.36 4.64
N ARG A 14 8.79 -8.38 4.88
CA ARG A 14 8.59 -7.00 4.42
C ARG A 14 8.63 -6.86 2.89
N ARG A 15 9.51 -7.60 2.21
CA ARG A 15 9.63 -7.65 0.74
C ARG A 15 8.50 -8.43 0.08
N MET A 16 7.86 -9.34 0.82
CA MET A 16 6.65 -10.08 0.45
C MET A 16 5.38 -9.19 0.40
N HIS A 17 5.54 -7.87 0.25
CA HIS A 17 4.44 -7.01 -0.19
C HIS A 17 4.31 -7.12 -1.69
N GLU A 18 3.43 -8.03 -2.13
CA GLU A 18 3.10 -8.18 -3.54
C GLU A 18 2.50 -6.87 -4.07
N PRO A 19 3.17 -6.20 -5.03
CA PRO A 19 2.63 -4.97 -5.61
C PRO A 19 1.28 -5.21 -6.29
N GLU A 20 1.03 -6.44 -6.72
CA GLU A 20 -0.22 -6.89 -7.34
C GLU A 20 -1.44 -6.66 -6.45
N SER A 21 -1.34 -6.91 -5.14
CA SER A 21 -2.44 -6.69 -4.21
C SER A 21 -2.84 -5.21 -4.13
N VAL A 22 -1.86 -4.30 -4.16
CA VAL A 22 -2.10 -2.85 -4.17
C VAL A 22 -2.80 -2.42 -5.46
N PHE A 23 -2.34 -2.92 -6.61
CA PHE A 23 -2.98 -2.65 -7.90
C PHE A 23 -4.38 -3.26 -8.00
N GLY A 24 -4.60 -4.45 -7.43
CA GLY A 24 -5.92 -5.08 -7.32
C GLY A 24 -6.90 -4.25 -6.50
N GLN A 25 -6.47 -3.76 -5.33
CA GLN A 25 -7.29 -2.86 -4.50
C GLN A 25 -7.65 -1.56 -5.23
N ILE A 26 -6.68 -0.96 -5.91
CA ILE A 26 -6.90 0.27 -6.67
C ILE A 26 -7.90 0.06 -7.80
N LYS A 27 -7.74 -1.01 -8.59
CA LYS A 27 -8.56 -1.29 -9.77
C LYS A 27 -9.94 -1.83 -9.42
N ASN A 28 -10.02 -2.82 -8.54
CA ASN A 28 -11.26 -3.54 -8.22
C ASN A 28 -12.04 -2.86 -7.09
N ASN A 29 -11.38 -2.56 -5.97
CA ASN A 29 -12.09 -2.05 -4.78
C ASN A 29 -12.37 -0.55 -4.85
N ARG A 30 -11.53 0.23 -5.56
CA ARG A 30 -11.72 1.68 -5.72
C ARG A 30 -12.22 2.08 -7.11
N GLY A 31 -12.42 1.12 -8.01
CA GLY A 31 -12.94 1.37 -9.36
C GLY A 31 -12.05 2.22 -10.25
N PHE A 32 -10.76 2.35 -9.94
CA PHE A 32 -9.84 3.16 -10.74
C PHE A 32 -9.52 2.44 -12.05
N ARG A 33 -10.20 2.82 -13.14
CA ARG A 33 -10.06 2.19 -14.47
C ARG A 33 -9.34 3.05 -15.49
N ARG A 34 -9.26 4.37 -15.28
CA ARG A 34 -8.64 5.32 -16.24
C ARG A 34 -8.13 6.56 -15.51
N PHE A 35 -7.00 7.09 -15.98
CA PHE A 35 -6.51 8.42 -15.58
C PHE A 35 -7.44 9.52 -16.11
N LEU A 36 -7.63 10.57 -15.30
CA LEU A 36 -8.50 11.69 -15.67
C LEU A 36 -7.79 12.65 -16.62
N LEU A 37 -6.49 12.88 -16.38
CA LEU A 37 -5.62 13.74 -17.15
C LEU A 37 -4.82 12.93 -18.19
N ARG A 38 -4.37 13.62 -19.23
CA ARG A 38 -3.51 13.08 -20.28
C ARG A 38 -2.14 13.74 -20.25
N GLY A 39 -1.12 12.99 -20.65
CA GLY A 39 0.29 13.40 -20.66
C GLY A 39 1.05 12.90 -19.42
N LEU A 40 2.28 12.43 -19.63
CA LEU A 40 3.12 11.80 -18.59
C LEU A 40 3.27 12.63 -17.30
N PRO A 41 3.49 13.97 -17.36
CA PRO A 41 3.64 14.76 -16.14
C PRO A 41 2.38 14.77 -15.27
N LYS A 42 1.20 14.86 -15.89
CA LYS A 42 -0.08 14.93 -15.19
C LYS A 42 -0.51 13.57 -14.63
N VAL A 43 -0.28 12.51 -15.41
CA VAL A 43 -0.53 11.12 -14.97
C VAL A 43 0.37 10.76 -13.78
N SER A 44 1.62 11.20 -13.78
CA SER A 44 2.53 11.00 -12.63
C SER A 44 1.98 11.61 -11.34
N LEU A 45 1.41 12.82 -11.44
CA LEU A 45 0.76 13.49 -10.31
C LEU A 45 -0.44 12.67 -9.80
N GLU A 46 -1.32 12.19 -10.68
CA GLU A 46 -2.47 11.34 -10.30
C GLU A 46 -2.05 10.05 -9.58
N VAL A 47 -1.03 9.36 -10.10
CA VAL A 47 -0.49 8.16 -9.44
C VAL A 47 0.11 8.50 -8.07
N GLY A 48 0.75 9.66 -7.95
CA GLY A 48 1.25 10.19 -6.68
C GLY A 48 0.14 10.38 -5.64
N TRP A 49 -0.95 11.05 -6.00
CA TRP A 49 -2.12 11.24 -5.14
C TRP A 49 -2.78 9.92 -4.75
N LEU A 50 -2.92 9.01 -5.71
CA LEU A 50 -3.50 7.68 -5.49
C LEU A 50 -2.68 6.87 -4.48
N SER A 51 -1.35 6.91 -4.63
CA SER A 51 -0.40 6.27 -3.71
C SER A 51 -0.48 6.88 -2.30
N LEU A 52 -0.56 8.21 -2.20
CA LEU A 52 -0.68 8.91 -0.92
C LEU A 52 -1.99 8.53 -0.21
N ALA A 53 -3.11 8.55 -0.92
CA ALA A 53 -4.41 8.16 -0.39
C ALA A 53 -4.42 6.70 0.07
N HIS A 54 -3.78 5.79 -0.67
CA HIS A 54 -3.62 4.39 -0.25
C HIS A 54 -2.83 4.27 1.06
N HIS A 55 -1.70 4.97 1.15
CA HIS A 55 -0.83 4.93 2.33
C HIS A 55 -1.53 5.52 3.58
N LEU A 56 -2.23 6.64 3.45
CA LEU A 56 -2.97 7.26 4.55
C LEU A 56 -4.06 6.33 5.10
N LEU A 57 -4.80 5.65 4.21
CA LEU A 57 -5.83 4.69 4.63
C LEU A 57 -5.20 3.50 5.35
N LYS A 58 -4.08 2.95 4.86
CA LYS A 58 -3.34 1.89 5.56
C LYS A 58 -2.88 2.34 6.95
N LYS A 59 -2.44 3.59 7.11
CA LYS A 59 -2.05 4.16 8.41
C LYS A 59 -3.24 4.32 9.35
N ALA A 60 -4.39 4.79 8.84
CA ALA A 60 -5.62 4.94 9.60
C ALA A 60 -6.13 3.59 10.14
N THR A 61 -6.17 2.55 9.28
CA THR A 61 -6.57 1.19 9.70
C THR A 61 -5.61 0.63 10.77
N LYS A 62 -4.30 0.81 10.61
CA LYS A 62 -3.34 0.41 11.66
C LYS A 62 -3.58 1.12 12.98
N HIS A 63 -3.89 2.41 12.94
CA HIS A 63 -4.18 3.19 14.14
C HIS A 63 -5.49 2.74 14.82
N GLN A 64 -6.53 2.43 14.04
CA GLN A 64 -7.78 1.85 14.56
C GLN A 64 -7.55 0.47 15.20
N ASN A 65 -6.83 -0.43 14.52
CA ASN A 65 -6.50 -1.75 15.06
C ASN A 65 -5.69 -1.63 16.36
N ARG A 66 -4.74 -0.69 16.43
CA ARG A 66 -3.97 -0.43 17.65
C ARG A 66 -4.85 0.09 18.79
N LYS A 67 -5.83 0.95 18.51
CA LYS A 67 -6.80 1.40 19.52
C LYS A 67 -7.66 0.25 20.04
N ILE A 68 -8.15 -0.62 19.16
CA ILE A 68 -8.95 -1.80 19.53
C ILE A 68 -8.13 -2.74 20.42
N VAL A 69 -6.88 -3.04 20.07
CA VAL A 69 -5.98 -3.90 20.86
C VAL A 69 -5.61 -3.29 22.21
N LEU A 70 -5.60 -1.96 22.34
CA LEU A 70 -5.31 -1.28 23.62
C LEU A 70 -6.55 -1.11 24.51
N GLN A 71 -7.76 -1.32 23.98
CA GLN A 71 -9.03 -1.15 24.69
C GLN A 71 -9.70 -2.48 25.09
N GLY A 72 -9.27 -3.60 24.51
CA GLY A 72 -9.64 -4.97 24.95
C GLY A 72 -8.55 -5.58 25.81
#